data_AF-A0A524LGC4-F1
#
_entry.id   AF-A0A524LGC4-F1
#
_cell.length_a   1.000
_cell.length_b   1.000
_cell.length_c   1.000
_cell.angle_alpha   90.00
_cell.angle_beta   90.00
_cell.angle_gamma   90.00
#
_symmetry.space_group_name_H-M   'P 1'
#
loop_
_entity.id
_entity.type
_entity.pdbx_description
1 polymer ?
#
loop_
_entity_poly.entity_id
_entity_poly.type
_entity_poly.pdbx_seq_one_letter_code
_entity_poly.pdbx_strand_id
1 'polypeptide(L)'
;MKYKRSWESSQIIDAVAKESLRRYIEEKSRTALFIEDVADNQEAAFHKLRFLADLPTEEMVDTYGKDQALDEPIVTLVMSGTLMYWNAMLSFLPQIADRTEPLDVPVLNNAKAKEFVGRRIAYAQGRIDSFDPNSYDVFPFNDESINVLNTAARGNPRDIRMLARGCQQVAAENFRKNGDPTVNKEIASLVSQAYATILREVQ
;
A
#
# COMPACT_ATOMS: atom_id res chain seq x y z
N MET A 1 -12.63 -13.03 -10.66
CA MET A 1 -12.50 -12.83 -12.13
C MET A 1 -11.02 -12.87 -12.51
N LYS A 2 -10.62 -13.51 -13.61
CA LYS A 2 -9.24 -13.42 -14.13
C LYS A 2 -9.26 -12.62 -15.42
N TYR A 3 -8.64 -11.44 -15.42
CA TYR A 3 -8.53 -10.59 -16.60
C TYR A 3 -7.49 -11.18 -17.56
N LYS A 4 -7.77 -11.16 -18.88
CA LYS A 4 -6.81 -11.64 -19.88
C LYS A 4 -5.74 -10.56 -20.09
N ARG A 5 -4.48 -10.97 -20.25
CA ARG A 5 -3.36 -10.05 -20.53
C ARG A 5 -3.52 -9.24 -21.81
N SER A 6 -4.34 -9.73 -22.75
CA SER A 6 -4.61 -9.08 -24.03
C SER A 6 -5.75 -8.05 -23.98
N TRP A 7 -6.35 -7.81 -22.81
CA TRP A 7 -7.44 -6.86 -22.68
C TRP A 7 -6.92 -5.44 -22.62
N GLU A 8 -7.59 -4.58 -23.38
CA GLU A 8 -7.41 -3.15 -23.27
C GLU A 8 -7.96 -2.65 -21.94
N SER A 9 -7.40 -1.55 -21.46
CA SER A 9 -7.79 -0.93 -20.19
C SER A 9 -9.28 -0.58 -20.12
N SER A 10 -9.91 -0.18 -21.24
CA SER A 10 -11.38 0.05 -21.29
C SER A 10 -12.19 -1.22 -21.05
N GLN A 11 -11.77 -2.35 -21.62
CA GLN A 11 -12.46 -3.63 -21.47
C GLN A 11 -12.39 -4.13 -20.02
N ILE A 12 -11.27 -3.88 -19.33
CA ILE A 12 -11.12 -4.20 -17.91
C ILE A 12 -12.08 -3.36 -17.08
N ILE A 13 -12.17 -2.06 -17.35
CA ILE A 13 -13.03 -1.12 -16.59
C ILE A 13 -14.50 -1.46 -16.77
N ASP A 14 -14.95 -1.75 -17.99
CA ASP A 14 -16.33 -2.18 -18.25
C ASP A 14 -16.67 -3.49 -17.52
N ALA A 15 -15.74 -4.45 -17.51
CA ALA A 15 -15.93 -5.71 -16.80
C ALA A 15 -16.00 -5.50 -15.28
N VAL A 16 -15.17 -4.62 -14.72
CA VAL A 16 -15.22 -4.23 -13.30
C VAL A 16 -16.54 -3.54 -12.96
N ALA A 17 -17.02 -2.63 -13.81
CA ALA A 17 -18.28 -1.93 -13.61
C ALA A 17 -19.47 -2.89 -13.59
N LYS A 18 -19.58 -3.77 -14.60
CA LYS A 18 -20.64 -4.77 -14.70
C LYS A 18 -20.65 -5.74 -13.52
N GLU A 19 -19.48 -6.21 -13.10
CA GLU A 19 -19.38 -7.10 -11.94
C GLU A 19 -19.72 -6.38 -10.63
N SER A 20 -19.31 -5.11 -10.48
CA SER A 20 -19.64 -4.32 -9.29
C SER A 20 -21.15 -4.10 -9.18
N LEU A 21 -21.81 -3.79 -10.31
CA LEU A 21 -23.26 -3.69 -10.38
C LEU A 21 -23.94 -5.02 -10.05
N ARG A 22 -23.48 -6.13 -10.65
CA ARG A 22 -24.02 -7.48 -10.38
C ARG A 22 -23.93 -7.82 -8.90
N ARG A 23 -22.77 -7.61 -8.26
CA ARG A 23 -22.57 -7.87 -6.83
C ARG A 23 -23.47 -7.00 -5.95
N TYR A 24 -23.65 -5.73 -6.32
CA TYR A 24 -24.55 -4.86 -5.60
C TYR A 24 -26.01 -5.35 -5.69
N ILE A 25 -26.44 -5.72 -6.89
CA ILE A 25 -27.82 -6.19 -7.15
C ILE A 25 -28.09 -7.54 -6.47
N GLU A 26 -27.25 -8.54 -6.74
CA GLU A 26 -27.50 -9.94 -6.38
C GLU A 26 -27.01 -10.27 -4.96
N GLU A 27 -25.86 -9.73 -4.57
CA GLU A 27 -25.19 -10.09 -3.31
C GLU A 27 -25.35 -9.01 -2.23
N LYS A 28 -25.96 -7.85 -2.57
CA LYS A 28 -26.08 -6.68 -1.70
C LYS A 28 -24.74 -6.21 -1.14
N SER A 29 -23.67 -6.37 -1.94
CA SER A 29 -22.31 -5.99 -1.58
C SER A 29 -21.85 -4.76 -2.35
N ARG A 30 -21.30 -3.78 -1.65
CA ARG A 30 -20.54 -2.67 -2.26
C ARG A 30 -19.14 -3.12 -2.62
N THR A 31 -18.54 -2.46 -3.61
CA THR A 31 -17.19 -2.78 -4.08
C THR A 31 -16.21 -1.70 -3.65
N ALA A 32 -15.14 -2.09 -2.94
CA ALA A 32 -13.98 -1.24 -2.74
C ALA A 32 -12.92 -1.56 -3.80
N LEU A 33 -12.48 -0.55 -4.55
CA LEU A 33 -11.40 -0.68 -5.54
C LEU A 33 -10.17 0.05 -5.02
N PHE A 34 -9.10 -0.72 -4.78
CA PHE A 34 -7.80 -0.16 -4.43
C PHE A 34 -6.97 0.07 -5.70
N ILE A 35 -6.54 1.32 -5.91
CA ILE A 35 -5.80 1.76 -7.09
C ILE A 35 -4.45 2.27 -6.64
N GLU A 36 -3.43 1.46 -6.92
CA GLU A 36 -2.05 1.75 -6.56
C GLU A 36 -1.41 2.67 -7.62
N ASP A 37 -0.61 3.65 -7.17
CA ASP A 37 0.22 4.53 -8.00
C ASP A 37 -0.56 5.20 -9.16
N VAL A 38 -1.61 5.93 -8.83
CA VAL A 38 -2.55 6.57 -9.78
C VAL A 38 -1.88 7.48 -10.84
N ALA A 39 -0.64 7.92 -10.62
CA ALA A 39 0.00 8.96 -11.41
C ALA A 39 0.86 8.52 -12.60
N ASP A 40 1.13 7.22 -12.78
CA ASP A 40 1.84 6.77 -13.99
C ASP A 40 0.95 6.77 -15.24
N ASN A 41 -0.36 7.04 -15.07
CA ASN A 41 -1.31 6.97 -16.16
C ASN A 41 -1.79 8.35 -16.61
N GLN A 42 -1.65 8.57 -17.92
CA GLN A 42 -2.15 9.69 -18.69
C GLN A 42 -3.66 9.95 -18.46
N GLU A 43 -4.13 11.14 -18.82
CA GLU A 43 -5.52 11.65 -18.79
C GLU A 43 -6.62 10.59 -19.09
N ALA A 44 -6.35 9.65 -19.99
CA ALA A 44 -7.25 8.54 -20.33
C ALA A 44 -7.57 7.58 -19.17
N ALA A 45 -6.71 7.41 -18.17
CA ALA A 45 -7.02 6.63 -16.97
C ALA A 45 -7.93 7.37 -16.01
N PHE A 46 -7.81 8.69 -15.96
CA PHE A 46 -8.61 9.54 -15.08
C PHE A 46 -10.10 9.55 -15.44
N HIS A 47 -10.44 9.57 -16.73
CA HIS A 47 -11.82 9.40 -17.18
C HIS A 47 -12.42 8.05 -16.74
N LYS A 48 -11.60 6.99 -16.70
CA LYS A 48 -12.03 5.67 -16.24
C LYS A 48 -12.26 5.64 -14.74
N LEU A 49 -11.44 6.34 -13.95
CA LEU A 49 -11.64 6.51 -12.52
C LEU A 49 -12.95 7.22 -12.21
N ARG A 50 -13.21 8.33 -12.91
CA ARG A 50 -14.48 9.06 -12.78
C ARG A 50 -15.66 8.15 -13.08
N PHE A 51 -15.63 7.44 -14.20
CA PHE A 51 -16.69 6.50 -14.57
C PHE A 51 -16.97 5.47 -13.47
N LEU A 52 -15.93 4.90 -12.85
CA LEU A 52 -16.09 3.96 -11.74
C LEU A 52 -16.66 4.61 -10.48
N ALA A 53 -16.26 5.85 -10.17
CA ALA A 53 -16.75 6.61 -9.02
C ALA A 53 -18.23 7.01 -9.15
N ASP A 54 -18.70 7.16 -10.38
CA ASP A 54 -20.07 7.55 -10.72
C ASP A 54 -21.01 6.33 -10.88
N LEU A 55 -20.56 5.12 -10.53
CA LEU A 55 -21.43 3.93 -10.55
C LEU A 55 -22.43 3.94 -9.40
N PRO A 56 -23.70 3.61 -9.65
CA PRO A 56 -24.27 3.17 -10.93
C PRO A 56 -24.51 4.35 -11.89
N THR A 57 -24.22 4.18 -13.19
CA THR A 57 -24.50 5.24 -14.18
C THR A 57 -25.99 5.42 -14.40
N GLU A 58 -26.42 6.57 -14.91
CA GLU A 58 -27.83 6.84 -15.26
C GLU A 58 -28.42 5.72 -16.16
N GLU A 59 -27.68 5.28 -17.18
CA GLU A 59 -28.10 4.16 -18.05
C GLU A 59 -28.31 2.85 -17.29
N MET A 60 -27.46 2.57 -16.29
CA MET A 60 -27.61 1.38 -15.44
C MET A 60 -28.80 1.50 -14.50
N VAL A 61 -29.07 2.71 -13.97
CA VAL A 61 -30.27 2.98 -13.17
C VAL A 61 -31.54 2.84 -14.02
N ASP A 62 -31.55 3.34 -15.25
CA ASP A 62 -32.70 3.22 -16.14
C ASP A 62 -33.00 1.76 -16.52
N THR A 63 -31.95 0.96 -16.65
CA THR A 63 -32.03 -0.45 -17.06
C THR A 63 -32.40 -1.37 -15.89
N TYR A 64 -31.80 -1.17 -14.72
CA TYR A 64 -31.89 -2.09 -13.58
C TYR A 64 -32.57 -1.48 -12.34
N GLY A 65 -32.69 -0.16 -12.26
CA GLY A 65 -33.16 0.60 -11.10
C GLY A 65 -34.67 0.76 -11.00
N LYS A 66 -35.45 0.32 -12.00
CA LYS A 66 -36.91 0.29 -11.91
C LYS A 66 -37.44 -0.69 -10.87
N ASP A 67 -36.66 -1.75 -10.60
CA ASP A 67 -37.00 -2.80 -9.65
C ASP A 67 -36.09 -2.80 -8.40
N GLN A 68 -35.07 -1.93 -8.35
CA GLN A 68 -34.06 -1.89 -7.27
C GLN A 68 -33.60 -0.47 -6.95
N ALA A 69 -33.38 -0.16 -5.68
CA ALA A 69 -32.79 1.11 -5.26
C ALA A 69 -31.31 1.17 -5.70
N LEU A 70 -31.04 1.87 -6.80
CA LEU A 70 -29.72 2.20 -7.32
C LEU A 70 -29.46 3.72 -7.16
N ASP A 71 -29.93 4.29 -6.06
CA ASP A 71 -29.88 5.73 -5.74
C ASP A 71 -28.63 6.15 -4.95
N GLU A 72 -27.73 5.20 -4.67
CA GLU A 72 -26.49 5.42 -3.93
C GLU A 72 -25.24 4.94 -4.70
N PRO A 73 -24.05 5.53 -4.44
CA PRO A 73 -22.80 5.02 -4.98
C PRO A 73 -22.51 3.58 -4.54
N ILE A 74 -22.22 2.71 -5.50
CA ILE A 74 -21.97 1.27 -5.24
C ILE A 74 -20.48 0.92 -5.19
N VAL A 75 -19.61 1.87 -5.56
CA VAL A 75 -18.16 1.73 -5.56
C VAL A 75 -17.52 2.76 -4.66
N THR A 76 -16.54 2.32 -3.85
CA THR A 76 -15.61 3.18 -3.14
C THR A 76 -14.23 3.06 -3.78
N LEU A 77 -13.67 4.17 -4.24
CA LEU A 77 -12.30 4.22 -4.75
C LEU A 77 -11.35 4.55 -3.60
N VAL A 78 -10.36 3.69 -3.38
CA VAL A 78 -9.24 3.93 -2.47
C VAL A 78 -7.99 4.07 -3.33
N MET A 79 -7.39 5.24 -3.32
CA MET A 79 -6.26 5.57 -4.19
C MET A 79 -5.01 5.77 -3.33
N SER A 80 -3.87 5.21 -3.75
CA SER A 80 -2.58 5.52 -3.15
C SER A 80 -1.69 6.32 -4.10
N GLY A 81 -0.91 7.23 -3.54
CA GLY A 81 0.01 8.07 -4.30
C GLY A 81 0.82 9.00 -3.42
N THR A 82 1.69 9.79 -4.06
CA THR A 82 2.48 10.83 -3.39
C THR A 82 1.70 12.15 -3.32
N LEU A 83 2.14 13.09 -2.48
CA LEU A 83 1.57 14.43 -2.43
C LEU A 83 1.63 15.15 -3.80
N MET A 84 2.68 14.89 -4.57
CA MET A 84 2.80 15.41 -5.94
C MET A 84 1.66 14.91 -6.83
N TYR A 85 1.23 13.67 -6.64
CA TYR A 85 0.12 13.07 -7.40
C TYR A 85 -1.23 13.62 -6.96
N TRP A 86 -1.41 13.85 -5.66
CA TRP A 86 -2.58 14.55 -5.15
C TRP A 86 -2.71 15.95 -5.76
N ASN A 87 -1.61 16.71 -5.82
CA ASN A 87 -1.58 18.04 -6.43
C ASN A 87 -1.87 18.01 -7.94
N ALA A 88 -1.37 17.00 -8.65
CA ALA A 88 -1.72 16.79 -10.06
C ALA A 88 -3.22 16.48 -10.22
N MET A 89 -3.79 15.63 -9.36
CA MET A 89 -5.22 15.33 -9.40
C MET A 89 -6.08 16.58 -9.13
N LEU A 90 -5.71 17.42 -8.16
CA LEU A 90 -6.36 18.72 -7.94
C LEU A 90 -6.32 19.62 -9.19
N SER A 91 -5.20 19.60 -9.91
CA SER A 91 -4.99 20.48 -11.07
C SER A 91 -5.73 20.00 -12.33
N PHE A 92 -5.79 18.69 -12.56
CA PHE A 92 -6.34 18.11 -13.80
C PHE A 92 -7.74 17.50 -13.64
N LEU A 93 -8.17 17.19 -12.41
CA LEU A 93 -9.45 16.54 -12.09
C LEU A 93 -10.08 17.13 -10.81
N PRO A 94 -10.35 18.44 -10.75
CA PRO A 94 -10.91 19.07 -9.56
C PRO A 94 -12.19 18.36 -9.09
N GLN A 95 -13.08 17.97 -10.03
CA GLN A 95 -14.28 17.18 -9.71
C GLN A 95 -14.07 15.83 -9.00
N ILE A 96 -12.95 15.13 -9.22
CA ILE A 96 -12.64 13.92 -8.45
C ILE A 96 -12.04 14.32 -7.10
N ALA A 97 -11.10 15.26 -7.12
CA ALA A 97 -10.43 15.74 -5.92
C ALA A 97 -11.42 16.31 -4.88
N ASP A 98 -12.41 17.09 -5.32
CA ASP A 98 -13.49 17.68 -4.51
C ASP A 98 -14.37 16.63 -3.82
N ARG A 99 -14.40 15.40 -4.35
CA ARG A 99 -15.18 14.26 -3.82
C ARG A 99 -14.33 13.26 -3.06
N THR A 100 -13.05 13.55 -2.88
CA THR A 100 -12.09 12.67 -2.20
C THR A 100 -11.50 13.37 -0.99
N GLU A 101 -11.27 12.59 0.07
CA GLU A 101 -10.60 13.07 1.27
C GLU A 101 -9.17 12.53 1.28
N PRO A 102 -8.14 13.39 1.24
CA PRO A 102 -6.76 12.93 1.34
C PRO A 102 -6.50 12.44 2.77
N LEU A 103 -6.05 11.19 2.88
CA LEU A 103 -5.62 10.61 4.14
C LEU A 103 -4.10 10.50 4.16
N ASP A 104 -3.46 11.39 4.91
CA ASP A 104 -2.03 11.33 5.14
C ASP A 104 -1.70 10.09 6.00
N VAL A 105 -0.86 9.20 5.46
CA VAL A 105 -0.35 8.06 6.21
C VAL A 105 0.82 8.56 7.06
N PRO A 106 0.70 8.61 8.40
CA PRO A 106 1.75 9.13 9.24
C PRO A 106 2.98 8.22 9.20
N VAL A 107 4.15 8.84 9.31
CA VAL A 107 5.42 8.12 9.47
C VAL A 107 5.41 7.30 10.75
N LEU A 108 6.04 6.13 10.72
CA LEU A 108 6.14 5.28 11.92
C LEU A 108 7.10 5.93 12.94
N ASN A 109 6.61 6.10 14.16
CA ASN A 109 7.48 6.35 15.31
C ASN A 109 8.24 5.05 15.69
N ASN A 110 9.22 5.15 16.60
CA ASN A 110 10.07 3.99 16.95
C ASN A 110 9.27 2.80 17.51
N ALA A 111 8.23 3.06 18.32
CA ALA A 111 7.38 1.99 18.85
C ALA A 111 6.63 1.26 17.72
N LYS A 112 6.07 2.00 16.77
CA LYS A 112 5.37 1.44 15.61
C LYS A 112 6.33 0.80 14.60
N ALA A 113 7.55 1.30 14.46
CA ALA A 113 8.60 0.66 13.66
C ALA A 113 9.02 -0.68 14.28
N LYS A 114 9.18 -0.74 15.61
CA LYS A 114 9.43 -1.98 16.35
C LYS A 114 8.30 -2.98 16.15
N GLU A 115 7.05 -2.54 16.31
CA GLU A 115 5.86 -3.38 16.06
C GLU A 115 5.82 -3.87 14.61
N PHE A 116 6.10 -3.00 13.64
CA PHE A 116 6.17 -3.35 12.23
C PHE A 116 7.19 -4.45 11.96
N VAL A 117 8.42 -4.31 12.47
CA VAL A 117 9.46 -5.35 12.32
C VAL A 117 9.05 -6.65 13.03
N GLY A 118 8.50 -6.57 14.25
CA GLY A 118 7.98 -7.73 14.98
C GLY A 118 6.91 -8.51 14.19
N ARG A 119 5.92 -7.81 13.62
CA ARG A 119 4.91 -8.44 12.75
C ARG A 119 5.53 -9.12 11.54
N ARG A 120 6.56 -8.52 10.93
CA ARG A 120 7.27 -9.10 9.77
C ARG A 120 8.05 -10.37 10.16
N ILE A 121 8.64 -10.41 11.35
CA ILE A 121 9.31 -11.60 11.89
C ILE A 121 8.28 -12.70 12.16
N ALA A 122 7.20 -12.39 12.88
CA ALA A 122 6.12 -13.34 13.15
C ALA A 122 5.51 -13.91 11.85
N TYR A 123 5.30 -13.05 10.85
CA TYR A 123 4.87 -13.47 9.52
C TYR A 123 5.86 -14.43 8.85
N ALA A 124 7.16 -14.12 8.88
CA ALA A 124 8.19 -14.99 8.32
C ALA A 124 8.30 -16.34 9.06
N GLN A 125 7.92 -16.38 10.35
CA GLN A 125 7.88 -17.59 11.16
C GLN A 125 6.56 -18.37 11.03
N GLY A 126 5.57 -17.88 10.28
CA GLY A 126 4.25 -18.49 10.17
C GLY A 126 3.39 -18.37 11.44
N ARG A 127 3.66 -17.36 12.29
CA ARG A 127 3.01 -17.14 13.60
C ARG A 127 2.30 -15.80 13.69
N ILE A 128 1.88 -15.23 12.56
CA ILE A 128 1.23 -13.91 12.53
C ILE A 128 -0.10 -13.89 13.27
N ASP A 129 -0.84 -15.00 13.26
CA ASP A 129 -2.15 -15.13 13.91
C ASP A 129 -2.06 -15.07 15.44
N SER A 130 -0.89 -15.38 16.01
CA SER A 130 -0.62 -15.32 17.44
C SER A 130 0.20 -14.09 17.86
N PHE A 131 0.37 -13.10 16.99
CA PHE A 131 1.16 -11.90 17.30
C PHE A 131 0.42 -11.00 18.29
N ASP A 132 1.00 -10.76 19.46
CA ASP A 132 0.50 -9.80 20.44
C ASP A 132 1.29 -8.47 20.35
N PRO A 133 0.68 -7.35 19.95
CA PRO A 133 1.35 -6.05 19.88
C PRO A 133 1.79 -5.51 21.25
N ASN A 134 1.33 -6.09 22.37
CA ASN A 134 1.76 -5.72 23.72
C ASN A 134 2.88 -6.62 24.26
N SER A 135 3.15 -7.77 23.62
CA SER A 135 4.12 -8.77 24.08
C SER A 135 4.72 -9.54 22.91
N TYR A 136 5.78 -8.99 22.32
CA TYR A 136 6.49 -9.60 21.19
C TYR A 136 8.00 -9.39 21.29
N ASP A 137 8.74 -10.26 20.61
CA ASP A 137 10.18 -10.17 20.43
C ASP A 137 10.50 -9.72 18.99
N VAL A 138 11.59 -8.97 18.85
CA VAL A 138 12.14 -8.53 17.56
C VAL A 138 13.45 -9.23 17.21
N PHE A 139 13.91 -10.21 18.00
CA PHE A 139 15.07 -11.03 17.68
C PHE A 139 14.98 -11.56 16.24
N PRO A 140 16.04 -11.43 15.41
CA PRO A 140 17.43 -11.10 15.79
C PRO A 140 17.75 -9.61 15.99
N PHE A 141 16.79 -8.70 15.83
CA PHE A 141 17.01 -7.27 16.06
C PHE A 141 16.95 -6.94 17.55
N ASN A 142 17.45 -5.75 17.89
CA ASN A 142 17.31 -5.15 19.20
C ASN A 142 16.76 -3.72 19.07
N ASP A 143 16.35 -3.12 20.18
CA ASP A 143 15.68 -1.82 20.15
C ASP A 143 16.56 -0.70 19.56
N GLU A 144 17.87 -0.77 19.76
CA GLU A 144 18.81 0.20 19.18
C GLU A 144 18.90 0.08 17.65
N SER A 145 18.96 -1.14 17.11
CA SER A 145 18.99 -1.33 15.66
C SER A 145 17.69 -0.87 15.03
N ILE A 146 16.53 -1.12 15.65
CA ILE A 146 15.25 -0.57 15.19
C ILE A 146 15.27 0.96 15.15
N ASN A 147 15.78 1.62 16.19
CA ASN A 147 15.84 3.09 16.24
C ASN A 147 16.70 3.67 15.11
N VAL A 148 17.86 3.04 14.82
CA VAL A 148 18.74 3.43 13.71
C VAL A 148 18.02 3.29 12.37
N LEU A 149 17.41 2.12 12.12
CA LEU A 149 16.72 1.84 10.85
C LEU A 149 15.54 2.78 10.65
N ASN A 150 14.75 3.04 11.71
CA ASN A 150 13.60 3.93 11.63
C ASN A 150 14.01 5.38 11.35
N THR A 151 15.10 5.83 11.98
CA THR A 151 15.65 7.18 11.74
C THR A 151 16.13 7.32 10.29
N ALA A 152 16.86 6.33 9.77
CA ALA A 152 17.35 6.33 8.40
C ALA A 152 16.21 6.31 7.37
N ALA A 153 15.16 5.53 7.64
CA ALA A 153 13.95 5.43 6.82
C ALA A 153 12.96 6.59 7.01
N ARG A 154 13.20 7.50 7.98
CA ARG A 154 12.26 8.57 8.37
C ARG A 154 10.84 8.05 8.63
N GLY A 155 10.72 6.87 9.22
CA GLY A 155 9.45 6.21 9.49
C GLY A 155 8.72 5.62 8.27
N ASN A 156 9.36 5.53 7.10
CA ASN A 156 8.78 4.89 5.92
C ASN A 156 8.84 3.35 6.04
N PRO A 157 7.69 2.62 6.04
CA PRO A 157 7.68 1.17 6.20
C PRO A 157 8.39 0.38 5.08
N ARG A 158 8.38 0.89 3.85
CA ARG A 158 9.06 0.26 2.70
C ARG A 158 10.57 0.30 2.90
N ASP A 159 11.10 1.44 3.31
CA ASP A 159 12.53 1.63 3.54
C ASP A 159 12.99 0.87 4.79
N ILE A 160 12.22 0.90 5.88
CA ILE A 160 12.47 0.07 7.08
C ILE A 160 12.59 -1.41 6.68
N ARG A 161 11.66 -1.92 5.85
CA ARG A 161 11.69 -3.31 5.38
C ARG A 161 12.95 -3.63 4.57
N MET A 162 13.36 -2.72 3.70
CA MET A 162 14.55 -2.90 2.87
C MET A 162 15.83 -2.86 3.70
N LEU A 163 15.96 -1.89 4.60
CA LEU A 163 17.08 -1.77 5.53
C LEU A 163 17.19 -2.99 6.45
N ALA A 164 16.06 -3.47 6.99
CA ALA A 164 16.02 -4.69 7.81
C ALA A 164 16.49 -5.93 7.02
N ARG A 165 16.12 -6.05 5.73
CA ARG A 165 16.64 -7.10 4.85
C ARG A 165 18.14 -7.00 4.62
N GLY A 166 18.66 -5.78 4.42
CA GLY A 166 20.11 -5.56 4.31
C GLY A 166 20.84 -5.99 5.59
N CYS A 167 20.29 -5.64 6.76
CA CYS A 167 20.84 -6.07 8.05
C CYS A 167 20.84 -7.59 8.20
N GLN A 168 19.77 -8.25 7.77
CA GLN A 168 19.70 -9.71 7.77
C GLN A 168 20.81 -10.35 6.93
N GLN A 169 21.13 -9.79 5.76
CA GLN A 169 22.20 -10.30 4.90
C GLN A 169 23.56 -10.19 5.57
N VAL A 170 23.87 -9.03 6.16
CA VAL A 170 25.12 -8.81 6.91
C VAL A 170 25.19 -9.71 8.16
N ALA A 171 24.09 -9.82 8.90
CA ALA A 171 24.03 -10.70 10.08
C ALA A 171 24.20 -12.18 9.71
N ALA A 172 23.66 -12.63 8.57
CA ALA A 172 23.86 -14.00 8.08
C ALA A 172 25.33 -14.29 7.70
N GLU A 173 26.08 -13.28 7.23
CA GLU A 173 27.52 -13.40 7.02
C GLU A 173 28.29 -13.49 8.35
N ASN A 174 27.92 -12.68 9.34
CA ASN A 174 28.53 -12.72 10.66
C ASN A 174 28.20 -14.02 11.42
N PHE A 175 26.98 -14.52 11.31
CA PHE A 175 26.55 -15.77 11.91
C PHE A 175 27.39 -16.96 11.41
N ARG A 176 27.72 -16.99 10.11
CA ARG A 176 28.60 -18.02 9.54
C ARG A 176 30.01 -18.01 10.11
N LYS A 177 30.48 -16.87 10.63
CA LYS A 177 31.82 -16.71 11.21
C LYS A 177 31.84 -16.92 12.72
N ASN A 178 30.86 -16.37 13.43
CA ASN A 178 30.90 -16.18 14.88
C ASN A 178 29.71 -16.83 15.62
N GLY A 179 28.73 -17.40 14.91
CA GLY A 179 27.57 -18.07 15.51
C GLY A 179 26.51 -17.14 16.12
N ASP A 180 26.66 -15.82 16.01
CA ASP A 180 25.71 -14.83 16.55
C ASP A 180 24.88 -14.21 15.42
N PRO A 181 23.54 -14.40 15.40
CA PRO A 181 22.66 -13.82 14.39
C PRO A 181 22.20 -12.40 14.72
N THR A 182 22.62 -11.82 15.86
CA THR A 182 22.11 -10.55 16.36
C THR A 182 22.39 -9.39 15.41
N VAL A 183 21.36 -8.59 15.13
CA VAL A 183 21.45 -7.31 14.43
C VAL A 183 21.59 -6.19 15.46
N ASN A 184 22.84 -5.78 15.68
CA ASN A 184 23.19 -4.68 16.58
C ASN A 184 23.19 -3.31 15.88
N LYS A 185 23.50 -2.28 16.64
CA LYS A 185 23.56 -0.89 16.18
C LYS A 185 24.60 -0.69 15.09
N GLU A 186 25.73 -1.40 15.15
CA GLU A 186 26.81 -1.30 14.18
C GLU A 186 26.36 -1.81 12.80
N ILE A 187 25.74 -2.98 12.73
CA ILE A 187 25.20 -3.54 11.49
C ILE A 187 24.12 -2.61 10.92
N ALA A 188 23.20 -2.16 11.77
CA ALA A 188 22.14 -1.24 11.34
C ALA A 188 22.70 0.08 10.80
N SER A 189 23.75 0.61 11.42
CA SER A 189 24.41 1.84 11.00
C SER A 189 25.15 1.66 9.67
N LEU A 190 25.89 0.57 9.51
CA LEU A 190 26.59 0.23 8.26
C LEU A 190 25.61 0.16 7.08
N VAL A 191 24.51 -0.59 7.23
CA VAL A 191 23.51 -0.75 6.17
C VAL A 191 22.80 0.56 5.87
N SER A 192 22.46 1.35 6.90
CA SER A 192 21.83 2.65 6.72
C SER A 192 22.72 3.65 5.99
N GLN A 193 24.04 3.63 6.24
CA GLN A 193 25.01 4.46 5.51
C GLN A 193 25.11 4.04 4.05
N ALA A 194 25.22 2.73 3.77
CA ALA A 194 25.25 2.21 2.41
C ALA A 194 23.98 2.59 1.63
N TYR A 195 22.81 2.48 2.28
CA TYR A 195 21.54 2.86 1.68
C TYR A 195 21.46 4.36 1.36
N ALA A 196 21.93 5.22 2.26
CA ALA A 196 21.98 6.66 2.02
C ALA A 196 22.86 7.03 0.82
N THR A 197 23.97 6.31 0.60
CA THR A 197 24.83 6.50 -0.58
C THR A 197 24.09 6.12 -1.86
N ILE A 198 23.43 4.95 -1.89
CA ILE A 198 22.65 4.49 -3.06
C ILE A 198 21.55 5.51 -3.41
N LEU A 199 20.82 6.02 -2.41
CA LEU A 199 19.78 7.02 -2.66
C LEU A 199 20.32 8.31 -3.28
N ARG A 200 21.55 8.72 -2.94
CA ARG A 200 22.20 9.91 -3.52
C ARG A 200 22.69 9.70 -4.95
N GLU A 201 22.98 8.46 -5.34
CA GLU A 201 23.42 8.12 -6.70
C GLU A 201 22.26 7.97 -7.68
N VAL A 202 21.03 7.77 -7.18
CA VAL A 202 19.82 7.54 -7.97
C VAL A 202 18.94 8.81 -8.10
N GLN A 203 19.22 9.84 -7.29
CA GLN A 203 18.61 11.19 -7.41
C GLN A 203 19.41 12.08 -8.34
#